data_AF-A0A526PX55-F1
#
_entry.id   AF-A0A526PX55-F1
#
_cell.length_a   1.000
_cell.length_b   1.000
_cell.length_c   1.000
_cell.angle_alpha   90.00
_cell.angle_beta   90.00
_cell.angle_gamma   90.00
#
_symmetry.space_group_name_H-M   'P 1'
#
loop_
_entity.id
_entity.type
_entity.pdbx_description
1 polymer ?
#
loop_
_entity_poly.entity_id
_entity_poly.type
_entity_poly.pdbx_seq_one_letter_code
_entity_poly.pdbx_strand_id
1 'polypeptide(L)'
;LSPGFLSRGHGGSFGEPHIVDLHHDAARHVGDEPLLLAEHAPVAVTPNRAAGARLLMEKLGCDFLIMDDGFQSARLHIDFALVVVDTRYGIGNGRVIPGGPLRANIVDQLVFTSALLKMGEGTAADPVVR
;
A
#
# COMPACT_ATOMS: atom_id res chain seq x y z
N LEU A 1 -10.35 -9.33 -14.64
CA LEU A 1 -9.61 -9.15 -13.39
C LEU A 1 -10.62 -9.04 -12.27
N SER A 2 -10.39 -9.76 -11.19
CA SER A 2 -11.09 -9.71 -9.91
C SER A 2 -10.12 -9.13 -8.88
N PRO A 3 -10.13 -7.80 -8.67
CA PRO A 3 -9.17 -7.17 -7.78
C PRO A 3 -9.46 -7.46 -6.31
N GLY A 4 -8.42 -7.44 -5.49
CA GLY A 4 -8.53 -7.46 -4.03
C GLY A 4 -7.43 -6.61 -3.40
N PHE A 5 -7.75 -5.93 -2.31
CA PHE A 5 -6.82 -5.05 -1.61
C PHE A 5 -6.23 -5.71 -0.37
N LEU A 6 -4.93 -5.53 -0.19
CA LEU A 6 -4.20 -5.92 1.01
C LEU A 6 -3.81 -4.67 1.78
N SER A 7 -4.35 -4.52 2.98
CA SER A 7 -3.95 -3.46 3.90
C SER A 7 -3.41 -4.05 5.20
N ARG A 8 -2.54 -3.28 5.86
CA ARG A 8 -2.08 -3.63 7.22
C ARG A 8 -3.14 -3.27 8.27
N GLY A 9 -3.99 -2.29 7.98
CA GLY A 9 -4.88 -1.64 8.95
C GLY A 9 -4.12 -0.73 9.92
N HIS A 10 -4.80 0.28 10.43
CA HIS A 10 -4.32 1.12 11.54
C HIS A 10 -5.00 0.64 12.84
N GLY A 11 -4.22 0.29 13.87
CA GLY A 11 -4.74 -0.10 15.19
C GLY A 11 -4.57 -1.57 15.60
N GLY A 12 -3.90 -2.40 14.79
CA GLY A 12 -3.21 -3.62 15.23
C GLY A 12 -4.00 -4.73 15.94
N SER A 13 -5.33 -4.77 15.80
CA SER A 13 -6.16 -5.64 16.66
C SER A 13 -6.39 -7.06 16.16
N PHE A 14 -6.04 -7.38 14.90
CA PHE A 14 -6.33 -8.68 14.30
C PHE A 14 -5.13 -9.62 14.35
N GLY A 15 -5.28 -10.74 15.06
CA GLY A 15 -4.28 -11.83 15.07
C GLY A 15 -4.29 -12.67 13.79
N GLU A 16 -5.45 -12.76 13.14
CA GLU A 16 -5.67 -13.48 11.89
C GLU A 16 -6.14 -12.52 10.79
N PRO A 17 -5.97 -12.85 9.49
CA PRO A 17 -6.47 -12.00 8.43
C PRO A 17 -7.99 -11.85 8.46
N HIS A 18 -8.44 -10.60 8.37
CA HIS A 18 -9.85 -10.23 8.43
C HIS A 18 -10.30 -9.66 7.07
N ILE A 19 -11.45 -10.09 6.56
CA ILE A 19 -12.08 -9.45 5.39
C ILE A 19 -12.97 -8.33 5.91
N VAL A 20 -12.75 -7.13 5.38
CA VAL A 20 -13.55 -5.95 5.77
C VAL A 20 -15.02 -6.17 5.41
N ASP A 21 -15.89 -5.95 6.38
CA ASP A 21 -17.34 -5.92 6.25
C ASP A 21 -17.83 -4.48 6.49
N LEU A 22 -18.24 -3.79 5.43
CA LEU A 22 -18.69 -2.40 5.48
C LEU A 22 -19.89 -2.15 6.43
N HIS A 23 -20.67 -3.18 6.74
CA HIS A 23 -21.86 -3.04 7.58
C HIS A 23 -21.55 -3.26 9.07
N HIS A 24 -20.49 -4.00 9.38
CA HIS A 24 -20.18 -4.42 10.75
C HIS A 24 -18.86 -3.88 11.28
N ASP A 25 -17.91 -3.57 10.39
CA ASP A 25 -16.64 -2.99 10.77
C ASP A 25 -16.72 -1.48 10.97
N ALA A 26 -15.87 -1.00 11.86
CA ALA A 26 -15.71 0.40 12.15
C ALA A 26 -14.25 0.79 11.95
N ALA A 27 -13.99 2.06 11.61
CA ALA A 27 -12.66 2.57 11.32
C ALA A 27 -11.68 2.34 12.49
N ARG A 28 -12.18 2.35 13.74
CA ARG A 28 -11.38 2.05 14.94
C ARG A 28 -10.82 0.62 15.00
N HIS A 29 -11.39 -0.32 14.25
CA HIS A 29 -10.97 -1.72 14.24
C HIS A 29 -10.10 -2.03 13.03
N VAL A 30 -10.58 -1.67 11.83
CA VAL A 30 -9.93 -2.02 10.56
C VAL A 30 -9.09 -0.89 9.96
N GLY A 31 -9.33 0.36 10.35
CA GLY A 31 -8.79 1.57 9.72
C GLY A 31 -9.84 2.25 8.82
N ASP A 32 -9.64 3.55 8.57
CA ASP A 32 -10.42 4.32 7.61
C ASP A 32 -10.07 3.94 6.16
N GLU A 33 -8.78 3.82 5.82
CA GLU A 33 -8.33 3.45 4.47
C GLU A 33 -8.91 2.09 4.02
N PRO A 34 -8.91 1.00 4.83
CA PRO A 34 -9.52 -0.26 4.41
C PRO A 34 -11.03 -0.20 4.22
N LEU A 35 -11.75 0.64 4.97
CA LEU A 35 -13.19 0.83 4.74
C LEU A 35 -13.45 1.52 3.41
N LEU A 36 -12.68 2.57 3.09
CA LEU A 36 -12.80 3.26 1.80
C LEU A 36 -12.50 2.33 0.62
N LEU A 37 -11.45 1.51 0.73
CA LEU A 37 -11.11 0.54 -0.32
C LEU A 37 -12.18 -0.56 -0.48
N ALA A 38 -12.84 -0.95 0.61
CA ALA A 38 -13.84 -2.00 0.62
C ALA A 38 -15.13 -1.63 -0.15
N GLU A 39 -15.37 -0.34 -0.41
CA GLU A 39 -16.44 0.12 -1.31
C GLU A 39 -16.21 -0.27 -2.77
N HIS A 40 -14.97 -0.60 -3.16
CA HIS A 40 -14.59 -0.86 -4.55
C HIS A 40 -14.22 -2.32 -4.83
N ALA A 41 -13.59 -3.02 -3.89
CA ALA A 41 -13.26 -4.43 -4.02
C ALA A 41 -13.00 -5.05 -2.64
N PRO A 42 -12.98 -6.38 -2.50
CA PRO A 42 -12.67 -7.01 -1.23
C PRO A 42 -11.33 -6.57 -0.63
N VAL A 43 -11.32 -6.29 0.67
CA VAL A 43 -10.12 -5.88 1.39
C VAL A 43 -9.81 -6.90 2.48
N ALA A 44 -8.57 -7.40 2.51
CA ALA A 44 -8.06 -8.15 3.64
C ALA A 44 -7.12 -7.28 4.48
N VAL A 45 -7.42 -7.17 5.77
CA VAL A 45 -6.62 -6.45 6.77
C VAL A 45 -5.80 -7.45 7.57
N THR A 46 -4.48 -7.33 7.51
CA THR A 46 -3.57 -8.18 8.28
C THR A 46 -2.12 -7.68 8.27
N PRO A 47 -1.37 -7.85 9.38
CA PRO A 47 0.08 -7.69 9.34
C PRO A 47 0.78 -8.75 8.47
N ASN A 48 0.16 -9.93 8.29
CA ASN A 48 0.68 -11.01 7.46
C ASN A 48 0.05 -10.97 6.06
N ARG A 49 0.57 -10.08 5.20
CA ARG A 49 0.03 -9.88 3.85
C ARG A 49 -0.05 -11.17 3.01
N ALA A 50 0.84 -12.14 3.20
CA ALA A 50 0.77 -13.42 2.50
C ALA A 50 -0.44 -14.26 2.91
N ALA A 51 -0.84 -14.20 4.18
CA ALA A 51 -2.05 -14.86 4.65
C ALA A 51 -3.31 -14.14 4.12
N GLY A 52 -3.30 -12.80 4.10
CA GLY A 52 -4.38 -12.01 3.49
C GLY A 52 -4.53 -12.29 1.98
N ALA A 53 -3.41 -12.41 1.25
CA ALA A 53 -3.40 -12.73 -0.18
C ALA A 53 -4.09 -14.07 -0.45
N ARG A 54 -3.68 -15.11 0.29
CA ARG A 54 -4.32 -16.44 0.21
C ARG A 54 -5.81 -16.37 0.52
N LEU A 55 -6.20 -15.63 1.56
CA LEU A 55 -7.60 -15.49 1.93
C LEU A 55 -8.43 -14.88 0.78
N LEU A 56 -7.95 -13.79 0.17
CA LEU A 56 -8.60 -13.14 -0.97
C LEU A 56 -8.70 -14.07 -2.19
N MET A 57 -7.61 -14.77 -2.52
CA MET A 57 -7.56 -15.69 -3.66
C MET A 57 -8.49 -16.90 -3.45
N GLU A 58 -8.42 -17.56 -2.30
CA GLU A 58 -9.10 -18.82 -2.04
C GLU A 58 -10.59 -18.64 -1.71
N LYS A 59 -10.95 -17.57 -0.98
CA LYS A 59 -12.35 -17.36 -0.54
C LYS A 59 -13.15 -16.49 -1.47
N LEU A 60 -12.52 -15.52 -2.12
CA LEU A 60 -13.20 -14.49 -2.92
C LEU A 60 -12.82 -14.56 -4.41
N GLY A 61 -11.89 -15.43 -4.79
CA GLY A 61 -11.50 -15.61 -6.18
C GLY A 61 -10.76 -14.40 -6.76
N CYS A 62 -10.08 -13.61 -5.92
CA CYS A 62 -9.28 -12.50 -6.41
C CYS A 62 -8.09 -13.01 -7.24
N ASP A 63 -7.89 -12.45 -8.42
CA ASP A 63 -6.80 -12.78 -9.35
C ASP A 63 -5.79 -11.62 -9.52
N PHE A 64 -6.09 -10.46 -8.93
CA PHE A 64 -5.27 -9.26 -9.01
C PHE A 64 -5.20 -8.59 -7.64
N LEU A 65 -4.03 -8.61 -7.00
CA LEU A 65 -3.86 -8.09 -5.64
C LEU A 65 -3.18 -6.73 -5.65
N ILE A 66 -3.80 -5.75 -5.00
CA ILE A 66 -3.28 -4.41 -4.83
C ILE A 66 -2.88 -4.25 -3.37
N MET A 67 -1.60 -3.97 -3.10
CA MET A 67 -1.13 -3.69 -1.76
C MET A 67 -1.10 -2.20 -1.49
N ASP A 68 -1.90 -1.76 -0.52
CA ASP A 68 -1.78 -0.43 0.03
C ASP A 68 -0.56 -0.34 0.98
N ASP A 69 0.23 0.72 0.81
CA ASP A 69 1.56 0.89 1.41
C ASP A 69 2.43 -0.39 1.35
N GLY A 70 2.36 -1.06 0.20
CA GLY A 70 2.92 -2.40 -0.02
C GLY A 70 4.41 -2.42 -0.36
N PHE A 71 4.99 -1.29 -0.72
CA PHE A 71 6.33 -1.23 -1.34
C PHE A 71 7.43 -1.85 -0.48
N GLN A 72 7.30 -1.76 0.86
CA GLN A 72 8.26 -2.32 1.81
C GLN A 72 7.93 -3.77 2.25
N SER A 73 6.97 -4.41 1.59
CA SER A 73 6.51 -5.75 1.94
C SER A 73 7.41 -6.84 1.36
N ALA A 74 8.50 -7.16 2.05
CA ALA A 74 9.46 -8.18 1.60
C ALA A 74 8.92 -9.63 1.56
N ARG A 75 7.68 -9.88 1.99
CA ARG A 75 7.10 -11.24 2.12
C ARG A 75 6.24 -11.67 0.93
N LEU A 76 6.01 -10.77 -0.03
CA LEU A 76 5.26 -11.06 -1.25
C LEU A 76 6.11 -10.70 -2.46
N HIS A 77 6.05 -11.53 -3.49
CA HIS A 77 6.59 -11.16 -4.79
C HIS A 77 5.77 -10.00 -5.35
N ILE A 78 6.44 -8.96 -5.83
CA ILE A 78 5.80 -7.79 -6.43
C ILE A 78 5.99 -7.89 -7.93
N ASP A 79 4.91 -8.18 -8.66
CA ASP A 79 4.95 -8.22 -10.11
C ASP A 79 5.07 -6.82 -10.72
N PHE A 80 4.53 -5.80 -10.03
CA PHE A 80 4.59 -4.41 -10.44
C PHE A 80 4.58 -3.46 -9.23
N ALA A 81 5.58 -2.58 -9.15
CA ALA A 81 5.71 -1.59 -8.10
C ALA A 81 5.45 -0.18 -8.64
N LEU A 82 4.28 0.38 -8.30
CA LEU A 82 3.94 1.77 -8.57
C LEU A 82 4.29 2.62 -7.33
N VAL A 83 5.25 3.53 -7.48
CA VAL A 83 5.62 4.47 -6.42
C VAL A 83 5.01 5.84 -6.71
N VAL A 84 4.28 6.38 -5.75
CA VAL A 84 3.66 7.70 -5.86
C VAL A 84 4.56 8.75 -5.24
N VAL A 85 4.80 9.85 -5.97
CA VAL A 85 5.55 11.01 -5.50
C VAL A 85 4.65 12.23 -5.58
N ASP A 86 4.41 12.86 -4.44
CA ASP A 86 3.71 14.14 -4.37
C ASP A 86 4.56 15.23 -5.03
N THR A 87 3.97 16.00 -5.94
CA THR A 87 4.67 17.00 -6.74
C THR A 87 4.91 18.33 -6.02
N ARG A 88 4.34 18.53 -4.85
CA ARG A 88 4.58 19.68 -3.97
C ARG A 88 5.74 19.41 -3.03
N TYR A 89 5.83 18.19 -2.50
CA TYR A 89 6.86 17.80 -1.52
C TYR A 89 8.07 17.10 -2.15
N GLY A 90 7.88 16.34 -3.23
CA GLY A 90 8.94 15.54 -3.86
C GLY A 90 9.57 14.56 -2.87
N ILE A 91 10.91 14.57 -2.80
CA ILE A 91 11.69 13.77 -1.84
C ILE A 91 12.08 14.55 -0.56
N GLY A 92 11.53 15.75 -0.37
CA GLY A 92 11.93 16.65 0.71
C GLY A 92 13.41 16.99 0.68
N ASN A 93 14.12 16.79 1.80
CA ASN A 93 15.55 17.05 1.91
C ASN A 93 16.44 15.87 1.47
N GLY A 94 15.85 14.81 0.91
CA GLY A 94 16.57 13.62 0.41
C GLY A 94 17.18 12.73 1.50
N ARG A 95 16.89 12.96 2.79
CA ARG A 95 17.42 12.16 3.90
C ARG A 95 16.40 11.16 4.41
N VAL A 96 16.91 10.06 4.98
CA VAL A 96 16.11 9.02 5.63
C VAL A 96 15.72 9.45 7.05
N ILE A 97 14.55 9.00 7.53
CA ILE A 97 14.08 9.20 8.91
C ILE A 97 15.17 8.77 9.92
N PRO A 98 15.42 9.55 10.99
CA PRO A 98 14.73 10.80 11.38
C PRO A 98 15.28 12.08 10.74
N GLY A 99 16.33 12.00 9.91
CA GLY A 99 16.98 13.17 9.30
C GLY A 99 16.23 13.79 8.12
N GLY A 100 15.18 13.13 7.64
CA GLY A 100 14.32 13.56 6.54
C GLY A 100 13.09 12.66 6.39
N PRO A 101 12.24 12.88 5.37
CA PRO A 101 10.95 12.20 5.24
C PRO A 101 11.04 10.81 4.58
N LEU A 102 12.17 10.43 4.00
CA LEU A 102 12.28 9.17 3.27
C LEU A 102 12.35 7.98 4.23
N ARG A 103 11.64 6.89 3.91
CA ARG A 103 11.71 5.65 4.72
C ARG A 103 12.99 4.84 4.45
N ALA A 104 13.57 5.00 3.27
CA ALA A 104 14.83 4.39 2.85
C ALA A 104 15.51 5.29 1.81
N ASN A 105 16.74 4.98 1.43
CA ASN A 105 17.45 5.76 0.42
C ASN A 105 16.71 5.68 -0.92
N ILE A 106 16.61 6.80 -1.65
CA ILE A 106 15.83 6.85 -2.89
C ILE A 106 16.44 5.96 -3.98
N VAL A 107 17.77 5.91 -4.07
CA VAL A 107 18.47 5.09 -5.08
C VAL A 107 18.17 3.61 -4.89
N ASP A 108 18.22 3.13 -3.65
CA ASP A 108 17.94 1.73 -3.33
C ASP A 108 16.49 1.37 -3.63
N GLN A 109 15.56 2.29 -3.40
CA GLN A 109 14.14 2.08 -3.68
C GLN A 109 13.86 2.04 -5.19
N LEU A 110 14.45 2.93 -5.98
CA LEU A 110 14.22 3.00 -7.43
C LEU A 110 14.57 1.71 -8.17
N VAL A 111 15.51 0.91 -7.66
CA VAL A 111 15.86 -0.41 -8.23
C VAL A 111 14.66 -1.37 -8.23
N PHE A 112 13.76 -1.23 -7.26
CA PHE A 112 12.58 -2.09 -7.12
C PHE A 112 11.29 -1.43 -7.66
N THR A 113 11.39 -0.25 -8.26
CA THR A 113 10.25 0.50 -8.79
C THR A 113 10.02 0.17 -10.26
N SER A 114 8.79 -0.20 -10.62
CA SER A 114 8.40 -0.43 -12.01
C SER A 114 7.94 0.86 -12.70
N ALA A 115 7.26 1.74 -11.96
CA ALA A 115 6.80 3.03 -12.45
C ALA A 115 6.68 4.06 -11.33
N LEU A 116 6.81 5.34 -11.70
CA LEU A 116 6.60 6.49 -10.83
C LEU A 116 5.34 7.25 -11.25
N LEU A 117 4.45 7.51 -10.28
CA LEU A 117 3.28 8.37 -10.46
C LEU A 117 3.53 9.71 -9.78
N LYS A 118 3.57 10.78 -10.58
CA LYS A 118 3.55 12.16 -10.06
C LYS A 118 2.12 12.55 -9.71
N MET A 119 1.88 12.92 -8.46
CA MET A 119 0.56 13.30 -7.96
C MET A 119 0.54 14.79 -7.57
N GLY A 120 -0.39 15.55 -8.16
CA GLY A 120 -0.63 16.96 -7.87
C GLY A 120 -0.03 17.95 -8.87
N GLU A 121 -0.32 19.24 -8.66
CA GLU A 121 0.18 20.35 -9.48
C GLU A 121 1.42 20.99 -8.83
N GLY A 122 2.61 20.56 -9.25
CA GLY A 122 3.90 21.02 -8.73
C GLY A 122 5.07 20.42 -9.51
N THR A 123 6.29 20.85 -9.21
CA THR A 123 7.51 20.42 -9.91
C THR A 123 8.54 19.74 -9.00
N ALA A 124 8.26 19.60 -7.70
CA ALA A 124 9.21 19.05 -6.74
C ALA A 124 9.56 17.57 -7.00
N ALA A 125 8.70 16.85 -7.72
CA ALA A 125 8.92 15.46 -8.12
C ALA A 125 9.72 15.31 -9.43
N ASP A 126 9.92 16.38 -10.22
CA ASP A 126 10.59 16.31 -11.52
C ASP A 126 12.02 15.75 -11.45
N PRO A 127 12.85 16.02 -10.43
CA PRO A 127 14.17 15.42 -10.33
C PRO A 127 14.18 13.89 -10.20
N VAL A 128 13.05 13.29 -9.76
CA VAL A 128 12.90 11.85 -9.54
C VAL A 128 12.44 11.13 -10.81
N VAL A 129 11.80 11.85 -11.73
CA VAL A 129 11.25 11.32 -12.98
C VAL A 129 12.21 11.67 -14.11
N ARG A 130 13.02 10.70 -14.53
CA ARG A 130 13.93 10.82 -15.67
C ARG A 130 13.77 9.66 -16.62
#